data_AF-A0A7V1N217-F1
#
_entry.id   AF-A0A7V1N217-F1
#
_cell.length_a   1.000
_cell.length_b   1.000
_cell.length_c   1.000
_cell.angle_alpha   90.00
_cell.angle_beta   90.00
_cell.angle_gamma   90.00
#
_symmetry.space_group_name_H-M   'P 1'
#
loop_
_entity.id
_entity.type
_entity.pdbx_description
1 polymer ?
#
loop_
_entity_poly.entity_id
_entity_poly.type
_entity_poly.pdbx_seq_one_letter_code
_entity_poly.pdbx_strand_id
1 'polypeptide(L)'
;MFQNILVLLDNSNYSLLALDRSLDFASSFGSKLIGAHVYAAKLHEDRFVQMEPGLPAEYQEPAKLEEQREIHSDLIEKGLKIISDSYLDVFDAKCDEKGVSHSRKTMEGRNYAELVKDIRDTRYDLVAMGARGLGEVPSSQLGSVCERVTRRIDVDTLIMKKPLALKNGHVVVCIDGSEQSFAAMKAALVMNKRLGCKVTALTVFDPDFHYKAFDSIAKVLSEEAGKIFKFEEQEKLHEEIIDSGLEKIYSDHLEVAKSMAKREGVKVDSEILSGKPYDEILKWIGQKEISLLILGKVGVHSADGELDIGSNSENLLRAAQCNVMLVSRREKPDELDFPDEEKIEWDDDAVELLKRAPGFVQNMIRGHMDANARKQGLSRITAQMMIDARSKMGM
;
A
#
# COMPACT_ATOMS: atom_id res chain seq x y z
N MET A 1 9.16 -2.75 -16.05
CA MET A 1 8.42 -2.12 -14.93
C MET A 1 8.24 -0.64 -15.30
N PHE A 2 7.01 -0.11 -15.28
CA PHE A 2 6.67 1.27 -15.67
C PHE A 2 6.87 1.63 -17.15
N GLN A 3 6.29 0.90 -18.10
CA GLN A 3 6.38 1.23 -19.53
C GLN A 3 5.18 2.08 -20.01
N ASN A 4 3.97 1.77 -19.54
CA ASN A 4 2.76 2.54 -19.84
C ASN A 4 2.19 3.15 -18.56
N ILE A 5 2.26 4.47 -18.43
CA ILE A 5 1.83 5.19 -17.22
C ILE A 5 0.60 6.03 -17.56
N LEU A 6 -0.52 5.75 -16.88
CA LEU A 6 -1.71 6.58 -16.94
C LEU A 6 -1.57 7.74 -15.95
N VAL A 7 -1.76 8.97 -16.40
CA VAL A 7 -1.72 10.18 -15.58
C VAL A 7 -3.13 10.77 -15.51
N LEU A 8 -3.70 10.79 -14.32
CA LEU A 8 -5.04 11.32 -14.07
C LEU A 8 -4.97 12.81 -13.76
N LEU A 9 -5.63 13.62 -14.58
CA LEU A 9 -5.49 15.05 -14.61
C LEU A 9 -6.81 15.73 -14.28
N ASP A 10 -6.76 16.79 -13.50
CA ASP A 10 -7.89 17.72 -13.26
C ASP A 10 -7.40 19.17 -13.15
N ASN A 11 -6.14 19.41 -13.53
CA ASN A 11 -5.42 20.68 -13.42
C ASN A 11 -5.31 21.26 -12.00
N SER A 12 -5.62 20.47 -10.95
CA SER A 12 -5.26 20.81 -9.58
C SER A 12 -3.75 20.73 -9.36
N ASN A 13 -3.26 21.39 -8.30
CA ASN A 13 -1.85 21.33 -7.94
C ASN A 13 -1.34 19.89 -7.81
N TYR A 14 -2.11 18.98 -7.20
CA TYR A 14 -1.67 17.60 -6.98
C TYR A 14 -1.67 16.75 -8.25
N SER A 15 -2.60 16.98 -9.18
CA SER A 15 -2.56 16.26 -10.46
C SER A 15 -1.41 16.76 -11.34
N LEU A 16 -1.05 18.03 -11.26
CA LEU A 16 0.17 18.56 -11.89
C LEU A 16 1.45 17.98 -11.27
N LEU A 17 1.48 17.75 -9.95
CA LEU A 17 2.58 17.00 -9.33
C LEU A 17 2.67 15.56 -9.86
N ALA A 18 1.53 14.91 -10.07
CA ALA A 18 1.48 13.56 -10.66
C ALA A 18 2.03 13.55 -12.10
N LEU A 19 1.70 14.57 -12.89
CA LEU A 19 2.29 14.77 -14.21
C LEU A 19 3.81 14.96 -14.13
N ASP A 20 4.28 15.87 -13.28
CA ASP A 20 5.71 16.17 -13.16
C ASP A 20 6.52 14.94 -12.73
N ARG A 21 5.99 14.10 -11.83
CA ARG A 21 6.67 12.84 -11.46
C ARG A 21 6.59 11.78 -12.55
N SER A 22 5.50 11.75 -13.32
CA SER A 22 5.36 10.83 -14.45
C SER A 22 6.33 11.16 -15.58
N LEU A 23 6.62 12.45 -15.81
CA LEU A 23 7.65 12.89 -16.76
C LEU A 23 9.06 12.46 -16.34
N ASP A 24 9.37 12.52 -15.03
CA ASP A 24 10.63 11.99 -14.51
C ASP A 24 10.73 10.47 -14.73
N PHE A 25 9.62 9.74 -14.52
CA PHE A 25 9.57 8.31 -14.82
C PHE A 25 9.78 8.05 -16.32
N ALA A 26 9.06 8.75 -17.19
CA ALA A 26 9.20 8.61 -18.63
C ALA A 26 10.64 8.85 -19.09
N SER A 27 11.29 9.89 -18.56
CA SER A 27 12.68 10.23 -18.88
C SER A 27 13.67 9.16 -18.41
N SER A 28 13.43 8.52 -17.25
CA SER A 28 14.33 7.54 -16.65
C SER A 28 14.09 6.10 -17.11
N PHE A 29 12.86 5.74 -17.48
CA PHE A 29 12.44 4.39 -17.83
C PHE A 29 12.06 4.21 -19.30
N GLY A 30 12.02 5.30 -20.09
CA GLY A 30 11.54 5.28 -21.47
C GLY A 30 10.03 5.05 -21.58
N SER A 31 9.27 5.44 -20.56
CA SER A 31 7.82 5.18 -20.49
C SER A 31 7.03 6.01 -21.50
N LYS A 32 5.94 5.43 -22.00
CA LYS A 32 4.85 6.17 -22.65
C LYS A 32 3.88 6.70 -21.60
N LEU A 33 3.52 7.97 -21.70
CA LEU A 33 2.50 8.58 -20.84
C LEU A 33 1.14 8.63 -21.52
N ILE A 34 0.08 8.37 -20.76
CA ILE A 34 -1.31 8.50 -21.20
C ILE A 34 -1.99 9.51 -20.29
N GLY A 35 -2.30 10.71 -20.77
CA GLY A 35 -3.04 11.71 -20.01
C GLY A 35 -4.54 11.43 -20.07
N ALA A 36 -5.24 11.44 -18.94
CA ALA A 36 -6.68 11.19 -18.91
C ALA A 36 -7.44 12.17 -18.03
N HIS A 37 -8.61 12.61 -18.52
CA HIS A 37 -9.59 13.40 -17.76
C HIS A 37 -11.00 12.87 -18.00
N VAL A 38 -11.85 12.97 -16.98
CA VAL A 38 -13.27 12.63 -17.06
C VAL A 38 -14.10 13.85 -16.71
N TYR A 39 -15.03 14.20 -17.60
CA TYR A 39 -16.04 15.24 -17.37
C TYR A 39 -17.43 14.63 -17.27
N ALA A 40 -18.36 15.35 -16.66
CA ALA A 40 -19.66 14.82 -16.28
C ALA A 40 -20.79 15.72 -16.82
N ALA A 41 -20.90 15.85 -18.15
CA ALA A 41 -21.91 16.71 -18.77
C ALA A 41 -23.32 16.20 -18.49
N LYS A 42 -23.55 14.90 -18.59
CA LYS A 42 -24.87 14.30 -18.33
C LYS A 42 -25.32 14.44 -16.88
N LEU A 43 -24.39 14.32 -15.92
CA LEU A 43 -24.72 14.55 -14.51
C LEU A 43 -25.12 16.00 -14.24
N HIS A 44 -24.54 16.95 -14.97
CA HIS A 44 -24.90 18.36 -14.86
C HIS A 44 -26.29 18.61 -15.45
N GLU A 45 -26.59 18.01 -16.60
CA GLU A 45 -27.92 18.04 -17.22
C GLU A 45 -29.00 17.46 -16.30
N ASP A 46 -28.77 16.29 -15.69
CA ASP A 46 -29.71 15.67 -14.73
C ASP A 46 -30.02 16.61 -13.55
N ARG A 47 -29.02 17.37 -13.08
CA ARG A 47 -29.20 18.36 -12.00
C ARG A 47 -29.97 19.58 -12.45
N PHE A 48 -29.74 20.05 -13.67
CA PHE A 48 -30.49 21.14 -14.27
C PHE A 48 -31.99 20.81 -14.32
N VAL A 49 -32.33 19.61 -14.80
CA VAL A 49 -33.73 19.13 -14.86
C VAL A 49 -34.37 19.08 -13.47
N GLN A 50 -33.64 18.61 -12.46
CA GLN A 50 -34.13 18.56 -11.07
C GLN A 50 -34.37 19.94 -10.45
N MET A 51 -33.72 20.99 -10.97
CA MET A 51 -33.89 22.36 -10.51
C MET A 51 -35.08 23.09 -11.15
N GLU A 52 -35.63 22.55 -12.24
CA GLU A 52 -36.73 23.19 -13.00
C GLU A 52 -37.93 23.62 -12.14
N PRO A 53 -38.41 22.81 -11.15
CA PRO A 53 -39.53 23.23 -10.30
C PRO A 53 -39.24 24.47 -9.43
N GLY A 54 -37.96 24.78 -9.22
CA GLY A 54 -37.50 25.94 -8.44
C GLY A 54 -37.22 27.18 -9.28
N LEU A 55 -37.34 27.12 -10.62
CA LEU A 55 -37.11 28.27 -11.49
C LEU A 55 -38.21 29.33 -11.35
N PRO A 56 -37.92 30.62 -11.60
CA PRO A 56 -38.94 31.67 -11.61
C PRO A 56 -40.09 31.36 -12.57
N ALA A 57 -41.31 31.83 -12.24
CA ALA A 57 -42.54 31.50 -12.98
C ALA A 57 -42.44 31.79 -14.50
N GLU A 58 -41.68 32.82 -14.90
CA GLU A 58 -41.47 33.17 -16.31
C GLU A 58 -40.73 32.10 -17.12
N TYR A 59 -40.02 31.17 -16.47
CA TYR A 59 -39.30 30.06 -17.09
C TYR A 59 -40.01 28.70 -16.93
N GLN A 60 -41.10 28.62 -16.16
CA GLN A 60 -41.79 27.35 -15.89
C GLN A 60 -42.74 26.90 -17.02
N GLU A 61 -42.95 27.75 -18.03
CA GLU A 61 -43.73 27.37 -19.20
C GLU A 61 -43.04 26.21 -19.95
N PRO A 62 -43.75 25.12 -20.31
CA PRO A 62 -43.13 23.92 -20.89
C PRO A 62 -42.23 24.18 -22.11
N ALA A 63 -42.63 25.10 -22.99
CA ALA A 63 -41.85 25.46 -24.17
C ALA A 63 -40.53 26.15 -23.81
N LYS A 64 -40.54 27.00 -22.76
CA LYS A 64 -39.34 27.67 -22.28
C LYS A 64 -38.42 26.71 -21.54
N LEU A 65 -38.95 25.79 -20.75
CA LEU A 65 -38.14 24.73 -20.12
C LEU A 65 -37.41 23.89 -21.17
N GLU A 66 -38.10 23.52 -22.26
CA GLU A 66 -37.48 22.78 -23.36
C GLU A 66 -36.38 23.60 -24.04
N GLU A 67 -36.66 24.85 -24.39
CA GLU A 67 -35.66 25.76 -24.97
C GLU A 67 -34.44 25.93 -24.05
N GLN A 68 -34.65 26.09 -22.74
CA GLN A 68 -33.56 26.21 -21.77
C GLN A 68 -32.75 24.91 -21.66
N ARG A 69 -33.40 23.73 -21.71
CA ARG A 69 -32.71 22.44 -21.72
C ARG A 69 -31.82 22.31 -22.95
N GLU A 70 -32.34 22.59 -24.13
CA GLU A 70 -31.57 22.51 -25.39
C GLU A 70 -30.35 23.44 -25.34
N ILE A 71 -30.55 24.72 -25.00
CA ILE A 71 -29.47 25.70 -24.90
C ILE A 71 -28.43 25.27 -23.87
N HIS A 72 -28.88 24.85 -22.70
CA HIS A 72 -27.99 24.45 -21.62
C HIS A 72 -27.20 23.19 -21.96
N SER A 73 -27.84 22.16 -22.52
CA SER A 73 -27.18 20.90 -22.92
C SER A 73 -26.07 21.18 -23.94
N ASP A 74 -26.38 21.99 -24.97
CA ASP A 74 -25.43 22.37 -26.00
C ASP A 74 -24.22 23.15 -25.47
N LEU A 75 -24.46 24.14 -24.60
CA LEU A 75 -23.40 24.99 -24.03
C LEU A 75 -22.54 24.23 -23.02
N ILE A 76 -23.17 23.41 -22.17
CA ILE A 76 -22.47 22.69 -21.10
C ILE A 76 -21.69 21.51 -21.65
N GLU A 77 -22.23 20.72 -22.58
CA GLU A 77 -21.49 19.60 -23.16
C GLU A 77 -20.24 20.10 -23.89
N LYS A 78 -20.40 21.07 -24.80
CA LYS A 78 -19.28 21.67 -25.53
C LYS A 78 -18.32 22.37 -24.56
N GLY A 79 -18.84 23.15 -23.61
CA GLY A 79 -18.04 23.89 -22.64
C GLY A 79 -17.20 23.00 -21.74
N LEU A 80 -17.81 21.99 -21.10
CA LEU A 80 -17.10 21.05 -20.23
C LEU A 80 -16.08 20.22 -21.01
N LYS A 81 -16.41 19.81 -22.24
CA LYS A 81 -15.44 19.12 -23.09
C LYS A 81 -14.25 20.02 -23.44
N ILE A 82 -14.47 21.29 -23.81
CA ILE A 82 -13.39 22.25 -24.09
C ILE A 82 -12.49 22.45 -22.85
N ILE A 83 -13.09 22.63 -21.67
CA ILE A 83 -12.34 22.77 -20.42
C ILE A 83 -11.49 21.51 -20.16
N SER A 84 -12.08 20.33 -20.37
CA SER A 84 -11.40 19.04 -20.21
C SER A 84 -10.22 18.89 -21.14
N ASP A 85 -10.41 19.22 -22.41
CA ASP A 85 -9.36 19.15 -23.42
C ASP A 85 -8.25 20.16 -23.10
N SER A 86 -8.58 21.33 -22.53
CA SER A 86 -7.58 22.33 -22.09
C SER A 86 -6.69 21.85 -20.94
N TYR A 87 -7.21 20.99 -20.05
CA TYR A 87 -6.38 20.36 -19.02
C TYR A 87 -5.39 19.36 -19.62
N LEU A 88 -5.80 18.69 -20.71
CA LEU A 88 -4.94 17.77 -21.43
C LEU A 88 -3.95 18.50 -22.37
N ASP A 89 -4.25 19.72 -22.81
CA ASP A 89 -3.28 20.55 -23.55
C ASP A 89 -2.06 20.90 -22.69
N VAL A 90 -2.26 21.13 -21.38
CA VAL A 90 -1.14 21.31 -20.43
C VAL A 90 -0.27 20.05 -20.35
N PHE A 91 -0.90 18.88 -20.41
CA PHE A 91 -0.21 17.59 -20.43
C PHE A 91 0.60 17.39 -21.71
N ASP A 92 -0.02 17.60 -22.87
CA ASP A 92 0.65 17.46 -24.17
C ASP A 92 1.84 18.42 -24.25
N ALA A 93 1.65 19.69 -23.90
CA ALA A 93 2.72 20.70 -23.93
C ALA A 93 3.94 20.30 -23.07
N LYS A 94 3.72 19.79 -21.85
CA LYS A 94 4.80 19.33 -20.98
C LYS A 94 5.47 18.06 -21.52
N CYS A 95 4.73 17.16 -22.13
CA CYS A 95 5.30 15.95 -22.74
C CYS A 95 6.14 16.31 -23.98
N ASP A 96 5.66 17.21 -24.84
CA ASP A 96 6.37 17.71 -26.01
C ASP A 96 7.67 18.42 -25.63
N GLU A 97 7.62 19.29 -24.62
CA GLU A 97 8.81 19.98 -24.09
C GLU A 97 9.91 18.99 -23.66
N LYS A 98 9.50 17.85 -23.08
CA LYS A 98 10.41 16.80 -22.61
C LYS A 98 10.73 15.73 -23.66
N GLY A 99 10.13 15.81 -24.87
CA GLY A 99 10.28 14.79 -25.91
C GLY A 99 9.75 13.41 -25.48
N VAL A 100 8.73 13.37 -24.62
CA VAL A 100 8.15 12.12 -24.09
C VAL A 100 7.04 11.62 -25.02
N SER A 101 7.11 10.34 -25.39
CA SER A 101 6.03 9.68 -26.13
C SER A 101 4.75 9.69 -25.29
N HIS A 102 3.68 10.30 -25.81
CA HIS A 102 2.43 10.43 -25.08
C HIS A 102 1.19 10.27 -25.97
N SER A 103 0.05 10.10 -25.31
CA SER A 103 -1.29 10.13 -25.91
C SER A 103 -2.28 10.60 -24.86
N ARG A 104 -3.48 11.04 -25.25
CA ARG A 104 -4.50 11.49 -24.30
C ARG A 104 -5.87 10.85 -24.52
N LYS A 105 -6.68 10.82 -23.46
CA LYS A 105 -8.04 10.30 -23.42
C LYS A 105 -8.96 11.26 -22.65
N THR A 106 -10.04 11.69 -23.30
CA THR A 106 -11.14 12.41 -22.64
C THR A 106 -12.34 11.48 -22.57
N MET A 107 -12.97 11.35 -21.39
CA MET A 107 -14.14 10.49 -21.18
C MET A 107 -15.29 11.30 -20.59
N GLU A 108 -16.52 10.96 -20.99
CA GLU A 108 -17.75 11.52 -20.39
C GLU A 108 -18.33 10.51 -19.41
N GLY A 109 -18.73 10.99 -18.24
CA GLY A 109 -19.46 10.21 -17.25
C GLY A 109 -19.08 10.55 -15.81
N ARG A 110 -19.37 9.63 -14.90
CA ARG A 110 -19.01 9.80 -13.49
C ARG A 110 -17.52 9.51 -13.31
N ASN A 111 -16.74 10.51 -12.88
CA ASN A 111 -15.28 10.50 -12.82
C ASN A 111 -14.65 9.15 -12.43
N TYR A 112 -14.81 8.73 -11.17
CA TYR A 112 -14.15 7.49 -10.71
C TYR A 112 -14.64 6.23 -11.45
N ALA A 113 -15.87 6.22 -11.97
CA ALA A 113 -16.45 5.04 -12.61
C ALA A 113 -15.82 4.81 -13.99
N GLU A 114 -15.72 5.87 -14.80
CA GLU A 114 -15.06 5.79 -16.12
C GLU A 114 -13.56 5.55 -15.97
N LEU A 115 -12.91 6.16 -14.97
CA LEU A 115 -11.49 5.89 -14.69
C LEU A 115 -11.25 4.42 -14.33
N VAL A 116 -12.04 3.86 -13.40
CA VAL A 116 -11.91 2.45 -13.01
C VAL A 116 -12.19 1.53 -14.19
N LYS A 117 -13.17 1.86 -15.03
CA LYS A 117 -13.49 1.11 -16.25
C LYS A 117 -12.31 1.14 -17.23
N ASP A 118 -11.79 2.31 -17.60
CA ASP A 118 -10.64 2.43 -18.51
C ASP A 118 -9.39 1.70 -18.00
N ILE A 119 -9.11 1.81 -16.69
CA ILE A 119 -7.96 1.14 -16.06
C ILE A 119 -8.09 -0.38 -16.09
N ARG A 120 -9.31 -0.93 -16.02
CA ARG A 120 -9.54 -2.38 -16.13
C ARG A 120 -9.52 -2.87 -17.57
N ASP A 121 -10.04 -2.06 -18.49
CA ASP A 121 -10.15 -2.42 -19.91
C ASP A 121 -8.81 -2.22 -20.65
N THR A 122 -7.89 -1.43 -20.09
CA THR A 122 -6.56 -1.14 -20.65
C THR A 122 -5.46 -1.70 -19.76
N ARG A 123 -4.34 -2.12 -20.35
CA ARG A 123 -3.16 -2.56 -19.58
C ARG A 123 -2.22 -1.39 -19.28
N TYR A 124 -2.29 -0.86 -18.07
CA TYR A 124 -1.32 0.10 -17.54
C TYR A 124 -0.35 -0.57 -16.55
N ASP A 125 0.89 -0.10 -16.50
CA ASP A 125 1.88 -0.56 -15.51
C ASP A 125 1.81 0.26 -14.21
N LEU A 126 1.35 1.51 -14.31
CA LEU A 126 1.25 2.46 -13.21
C LEU A 126 0.13 3.47 -13.50
N VAL A 127 -0.64 3.80 -12.47
CA VAL A 127 -1.56 4.94 -12.45
C VAL A 127 -0.97 6.03 -11.56
N ALA A 128 -0.77 7.23 -12.08
CA ALA A 128 -0.30 8.39 -11.33
C ALA A 128 -1.44 9.39 -11.17
N MET A 129 -1.69 9.84 -9.93
CA MET A 129 -2.74 10.82 -9.65
C MET A 129 -2.44 11.69 -8.44
N GLY A 130 -3.11 12.84 -8.37
CA GLY A 130 -3.09 13.69 -7.18
C GLY A 130 -3.90 13.09 -6.03
N ALA A 131 -3.44 13.31 -4.80
CA ALA A 131 -4.18 12.89 -3.61
C ALA A 131 -5.48 13.68 -3.40
N ARG A 132 -5.54 14.91 -3.90
CA ARG A 132 -6.67 15.84 -3.83
C ARG A 132 -6.86 16.51 -5.18
N GLY A 133 -8.04 17.08 -5.40
CA GLY A 133 -8.41 17.73 -6.66
C GLY A 133 -9.01 19.11 -6.44
N LEU A 134 -9.64 19.66 -7.47
CA LEU A 134 -10.20 21.04 -7.46
C LEU A 134 -11.24 21.30 -6.34
N GLY A 135 -11.91 20.27 -5.83
CA GLY A 135 -12.90 20.38 -4.77
C GLY A 135 -12.34 20.27 -3.35
N GLU A 136 -11.02 20.44 -3.15
CA GLU A 136 -10.43 20.32 -1.82
C GLU A 136 -10.90 21.42 -0.85
N VAL A 137 -11.08 21.02 0.41
CA VAL A 137 -11.36 21.93 1.53
C VAL A 137 -10.30 21.73 2.62
N PRO A 138 -10.12 22.67 3.57
CA PRO A 138 -9.05 22.57 4.58
C PRO A 138 -9.04 21.26 5.40
N SER A 139 -10.20 20.62 5.59
CA SER A 139 -10.33 19.33 6.29
C SER A 139 -10.11 18.09 5.41
N SER A 140 -9.91 18.26 4.10
CA SER A 140 -9.69 17.14 3.18
C SER A 140 -8.34 16.48 3.41
N GLN A 141 -8.35 15.22 3.87
CA GLN A 141 -7.15 14.38 3.93
C GLN A 141 -6.85 13.69 2.60
N LEU A 142 -7.90 13.24 1.89
CA LEU A 142 -7.83 12.51 0.63
C LEU A 142 -9.05 12.87 -0.24
N GLY A 143 -8.86 13.01 -1.55
CA GLY A 143 -9.91 13.29 -2.50
C GLY A 143 -10.78 12.06 -2.80
N SER A 144 -12.09 12.26 -2.98
CA SER A 144 -13.04 11.16 -3.18
C SER A 144 -12.78 10.34 -4.46
N VAL A 145 -12.26 10.98 -5.52
CA VAL A 145 -11.87 10.26 -6.75
C VAL A 145 -10.63 9.42 -6.50
N CYS A 146 -9.60 9.97 -5.85
CA CYS A 146 -8.40 9.23 -5.45
C CYS A 146 -8.77 7.99 -4.65
N GLU A 147 -9.55 8.16 -3.58
CA GLU A 147 -9.98 7.06 -2.73
C GLU A 147 -10.77 5.97 -3.48
N ARG A 148 -11.73 6.39 -4.31
CA ARG A 148 -12.59 5.42 -5.02
C ARG A 148 -11.85 4.65 -6.09
N VAL A 149 -10.93 5.31 -6.79
CA VAL A 149 -10.10 4.70 -7.84
C VAL A 149 -9.09 3.74 -7.20
N THR A 150 -8.29 4.18 -6.24
CA THR A 150 -7.24 3.33 -5.61
C THR A 150 -7.80 2.06 -5.01
N ARG A 151 -8.99 2.11 -4.39
CA ARG A 151 -9.67 0.92 -3.85
C ARG A 151 -10.09 -0.06 -4.94
N ARG A 152 -10.50 0.40 -6.13
CA ARG A 152 -11.18 -0.44 -7.14
C ARG A 152 -10.29 -0.96 -8.27
N ILE A 153 -9.08 -0.46 -8.41
CA ILE A 153 -8.13 -0.91 -9.44
C ILE A 153 -7.08 -1.87 -8.88
N ASP A 154 -6.54 -2.74 -9.73
CA ASP A 154 -5.51 -3.74 -9.42
C ASP A 154 -4.15 -3.40 -10.06
N VAL A 155 -3.97 -2.13 -10.42
CA VAL A 155 -2.73 -1.57 -10.95
C VAL A 155 -1.97 -0.84 -9.85
N ASP A 156 -0.64 -0.85 -9.91
CA ASP A 156 0.18 -0.03 -9.01
C ASP A 156 -0.21 1.44 -9.16
N THR A 157 -0.33 2.16 -8.05
CA THR A 157 -0.82 3.54 -8.06
C THR A 157 0.14 4.45 -7.31
N LEU A 158 0.62 5.51 -7.97
CA LEU A 158 1.40 6.60 -7.40
C LEU A 158 0.47 7.77 -7.06
N ILE A 159 0.41 8.11 -5.77
CA ILE A 159 -0.42 9.19 -5.23
C ILE A 159 0.47 10.34 -4.78
N MET A 160 0.28 11.49 -5.42
CA MET A 160 1.05 12.70 -5.14
C MET A 160 0.39 13.58 -4.09
N LYS A 161 1.11 13.84 -3.00
CA LYS A 161 0.70 14.69 -1.87
C LYS A 161 1.59 15.92 -1.69
N LYS A 162 2.87 15.81 -2.05
CA LYS A 162 3.89 16.83 -1.80
C LYS A 162 4.78 17.02 -3.03
N PRO A 163 5.33 18.23 -3.25
CA PRO A 163 6.26 18.52 -4.34
C PRO A 163 7.67 17.98 -4.05
N LEU A 164 7.79 16.72 -3.62
CA LEU A 164 9.08 16.10 -3.30
C LEU A 164 9.62 15.35 -4.51
N ALA A 165 10.89 15.59 -4.83
CA ALA A 165 11.56 14.91 -5.92
C ALA A 165 11.80 13.43 -5.56
N LEU A 166 11.60 12.54 -6.54
CA LEU A 166 11.92 11.12 -6.39
C LEU A 166 13.36 10.82 -6.78
N LYS A 167 13.90 11.57 -7.75
CA LYS A 167 15.31 11.49 -8.14
C LYS A 167 16.20 11.97 -6.99
N ASN A 168 17.16 11.14 -6.59
CA ASN A 168 18.00 11.35 -5.40
C ASN A 168 17.24 11.56 -4.08
N GLY A 169 15.93 11.30 -4.05
CA GLY A 169 15.10 11.43 -2.86
C GLY A 169 15.25 10.22 -1.93
N HIS A 170 14.43 10.17 -0.88
CA HIS A 170 14.38 9.05 0.05
C HIS A 170 13.08 8.26 -0.12
N VAL A 171 13.21 7.02 -0.55
CA VAL A 171 12.12 6.05 -0.68
C VAL A 171 12.14 5.10 0.51
N VAL A 172 10.98 4.93 1.13
CA VAL A 172 10.74 3.94 2.18
C VAL A 172 9.84 2.86 1.62
N VAL A 173 10.18 1.59 1.84
CA VAL A 173 9.35 0.45 1.44
C VAL A 173 8.96 -0.35 2.66
N CYS A 174 7.66 -0.58 2.84
CA CYS A 174 7.13 -1.38 3.93
C CYS A 174 7.12 -2.87 3.56
N ILE A 175 7.71 -3.71 4.42
CA ILE A 175 7.85 -5.16 4.24
C ILE A 175 7.04 -5.87 5.31
N ASP A 176 6.08 -6.70 4.91
CA ASP A 176 5.24 -7.50 5.82
C ASP A 176 5.23 -9.00 5.47
N GLY A 177 6.06 -9.40 4.51
CA GLY A 177 6.14 -10.79 4.02
C GLY A 177 5.12 -11.16 2.95
N SER A 178 4.18 -10.27 2.60
CA SER A 178 3.26 -10.51 1.49
C SER A 178 3.94 -10.37 0.12
N GLU A 179 3.38 -11.05 -0.89
CA GLU A 179 3.83 -10.92 -2.28
C GLU A 179 3.77 -9.47 -2.79
N GLN A 180 2.83 -8.66 -2.30
CA GLN A 180 2.73 -7.24 -2.66
C GLN A 180 3.83 -6.40 -2.00
N SER A 181 4.24 -6.75 -0.77
CA SER A 181 5.38 -6.08 -0.11
C SER A 181 6.71 -6.40 -0.81
N PHE A 182 6.91 -7.63 -1.30
CA PHE A 182 8.09 -7.97 -2.10
C PHE A 182 8.03 -7.34 -3.50
N ALA A 183 6.85 -7.22 -4.11
CA ALA A 183 6.67 -6.45 -5.33
C ALA A 183 6.97 -4.96 -5.15
N ALA A 184 6.68 -4.41 -3.96
CA ALA A 184 7.05 -3.06 -3.56
C ALA A 184 8.56 -2.92 -3.39
N MET A 185 9.21 -3.93 -2.81
CA MET A 185 10.68 -3.98 -2.72
C MET A 185 11.32 -3.93 -4.11
N LYS A 186 10.84 -4.78 -5.04
CA LYS A 186 11.28 -4.78 -6.43
C LYS A 186 11.08 -3.42 -7.12
N ALA A 187 9.95 -2.74 -6.83
CA ALA A 187 9.69 -1.37 -7.29
C ALA A 187 10.79 -0.40 -6.83
N ALA A 188 11.08 -0.42 -5.53
CA ALA A 188 12.06 0.46 -4.90
C ALA A 188 13.47 0.24 -5.46
N LEU A 189 13.87 -1.02 -5.70
CA LEU A 189 15.16 -1.37 -6.30
C LEU A 189 15.29 -0.86 -7.74
N VAL A 190 14.24 -1.03 -8.54
CA VAL A 190 14.18 -0.51 -9.92
C VAL A 190 14.26 1.02 -9.93
N MET A 191 13.57 1.68 -8.98
CA MET A 191 13.65 3.13 -8.80
C MET A 191 15.04 3.58 -8.37
N ASN A 192 15.69 2.90 -7.43
CA ASN A 192 17.06 3.22 -7.03
C ASN A 192 18.02 3.21 -8.23
N LYS A 193 17.99 2.16 -9.04
CA LYS A 193 18.89 2.01 -10.20
C LYS A 193 18.72 3.11 -11.25
N ARG A 194 17.51 3.65 -11.42
CA ARG A 194 17.19 4.61 -12.49
C ARG A 194 17.07 6.06 -12.03
N LEU A 195 16.77 6.27 -10.74
CA LEU A 195 16.53 7.57 -10.13
C LEU A 195 17.58 7.94 -9.08
N GLY A 196 18.44 7.01 -8.65
CA GLY A 196 19.46 7.25 -7.63
C GLY A 196 18.87 7.51 -6.23
N CYS A 197 17.61 7.18 -5.98
CA CYS A 197 16.98 7.42 -4.68
C CYS A 197 17.57 6.52 -3.60
N LYS A 198 17.71 7.03 -2.38
CA LYS A 198 18.00 6.21 -1.21
C LYS A 198 16.80 5.30 -0.93
N VAL A 199 17.06 4.03 -0.61
CA VAL A 199 16.01 3.06 -0.23
C VAL A 199 16.22 2.61 1.20
N THR A 200 15.15 2.69 2.00
CA THR A 200 15.07 2.08 3.33
C THR A 200 13.91 1.09 3.37
N ALA A 201 14.19 -0.16 3.73
CA ALA A 201 13.17 -1.17 4.01
C ALA A 201 12.76 -1.08 5.48
N LEU A 202 11.46 -0.98 5.73
CA LEU A 202 10.89 -0.82 7.06
C LEU A 202 9.90 -1.94 7.32
N THR A 203 9.98 -2.55 8.50
CA THR A 203 9.01 -3.54 8.95
C THR A 203 8.55 -3.20 10.36
N VAL A 204 7.29 -3.52 10.68
CA VAL A 204 6.71 -3.24 12.00
C VAL A 204 5.91 -4.45 12.46
N PHE A 205 6.19 -4.92 13.67
CA PHE A 205 5.41 -5.94 14.35
C PHE A 205 4.63 -5.33 15.52
N ASP A 206 3.42 -5.86 15.79
CA ASP A 206 2.48 -5.34 16.79
C ASP A 206 2.35 -6.34 17.96
N PRO A 207 3.15 -6.21 19.02
CA PRO A 207 2.98 -7.02 20.22
C PRO A 207 1.77 -6.55 21.07
N ASP A 208 1.42 -5.25 20.97
CA ASP A 208 0.42 -4.58 21.80
C ASP A 208 -0.99 -5.15 21.65
N PHE A 209 -1.36 -5.59 20.45
CA PHE A 209 -2.69 -6.16 20.22
C PHE A 209 -2.92 -7.42 21.06
N HIS A 210 -1.90 -8.28 21.18
CA HIS A 210 -2.01 -9.47 22.01
C HIS A 210 -2.22 -9.08 23.47
N TYR A 211 -1.38 -8.22 24.03
CA TYR A 211 -1.54 -7.77 25.42
C TYR A 211 -2.94 -7.22 25.72
N LYS A 212 -3.47 -6.36 24.85
CA LYS A 212 -4.81 -5.77 25.02
C LYS A 212 -5.93 -6.81 24.90
N ALA A 213 -5.82 -7.75 23.97
CA ALA A 213 -6.79 -8.82 23.82
C ALA A 213 -6.79 -9.74 25.05
N PHE A 214 -5.60 -10.12 25.56
CA PHE A 214 -5.47 -10.93 26.77
C PHE A 214 -6.04 -10.24 28.00
N ASP A 215 -5.69 -8.97 28.25
CA ASP A 215 -6.24 -8.18 29.36
C ASP A 215 -7.76 -8.06 29.29
N SER A 216 -8.32 -7.85 28.09
CA SER A 216 -9.77 -7.79 27.91
C SER A 216 -10.46 -9.13 28.20
N ILE A 217 -9.86 -10.26 27.81
CA ILE A 217 -10.44 -11.59 28.04
C ILE A 217 -10.36 -11.95 29.53
N ALA A 218 -9.22 -11.68 30.17
CA ALA A 218 -9.00 -11.94 31.60
C ALA A 218 -10.05 -11.26 32.49
N LYS A 219 -10.52 -10.06 32.10
CA LYS A 219 -11.55 -9.29 32.83
C LYS A 219 -12.98 -9.84 32.70
N VAL A 220 -13.25 -10.70 31.72
CA VAL A 220 -14.62 -11.16 31.40
C VAL A 220 -14.83 -12.64 31.70
N LEU A 221 -13.76 -13.43 31.82
CA LEU A 221 -13.87 -14.85 32.11
C LEU A 221 -14.27 -15.13 33.56
N SER A 222 -15.05 -16.20 33.76
CA SER A 222 -15.31 -16.74 35.10
C SER A 222 -14.03 -17.35 35.69
N GLU A 223 -13.98 -17.48 37.02
CA GLU A 223 -12.84 -18.12 37.69
C GLU A 223 -12.60 -19.56 37.20
N GLU A 224 -13.64 -20.33 36.90
CA GLU A 224 -13.46 -21.69 36.36
C GLU A 224 -12.85 -21.66 34.96
N ALA A 225 -13.31 -20.77 34.09
CA ALA A 225 -12.79 -20.64 32.73
C ALA A 225 -11.35 -20.07 32.73
N GLY A 226 -11.03 -19.17 33.65
CA GLY A 226 -9.68 -18.62 33.82
C GLY A 226 -8.65 -19.66 34.26
N LYS A 227 -9.05 -20.59 35.14
CA LYS A 227 -8.19 -21.72 35.54
C LYS A 227 -7.93 -22.71 34.40
N ILE A 228 -8.91 -22.95 33.54
CA ILE A 228 -8.73 -23.77 32.32
C ILE A 228 -7.79 -23.07 31.33
N PHE A 229 -7.92 -21.75 31.19
CA PHE A 229 -7.14 -20.96 30.26
C PHE A 229 -5.69 -20.71 30.72
N LYS A 230 -5.39 -20.91 32.01
CA LYS A 230 -4.06 -20.78 32.62
C LYS A 230 -3.37 -19.44 32.34
N PHE A 231 -4.02 -18.34 32.73
CA PHE A 231 -3.58 -16.98 32.42
C PHE A 231 -2.12 -16.66 32.76
N GLU A 232 -1.65 -16.96 33.97
CA GLU A 232 -0.27 -16.64 34.37
C GLU A 232 0.79 -17.38 33.52
N GLU A 233 0.50 -18.63 33.10
CA GLU A 233 1.38 -19.39 32.21
C GLU A 233 1.32 -18.85 30.77
N GLN A 234 0.13 -18.47 30.28
CA GLN A 234 -0.05 -17.87 28.97
C GLN A 234 0.65 -16.50 28.90
N GLU A 235 0.46 -15.63 29.88
CA GLU A 235 1.04 -14.29 29.92
C GLU A 235 2.57 -14.33 29.82
N LYS A 236 3.23 -15.22 30.57
CA LYS A 236 4.69 -15.45 30.44
C LYS A 236 5.10 -15.99 29.07
N LEU A 237 4.33 -16.92 28.50
CA LEU A 237 4.58 -17.45 27.17
C LEU A 237 4.47 -16.35 26.09
N HIS A 238 3.53 -15.42 26.28
CA HIS A 238 3.29 -14.30 25.39
C HIS A 238 4.41 -13.26 25.46
N GLU A 239 4.86 -12.88 26.66
CA GLU A 239 5.97 -11.92 26.83
C GLU A 239 7.32 -12.45 26.33
N GLU A 240 7.67 -13.71 26.64
CA GLU A 240 9.02 -14.22 26.34
C GLU A 240 9.16 -14.84 24.93
N ILE A 241 8.13 -15.53 24.44
CA ILE A 241 8.22 -16.35 23.22
C ILE A 241 7.53 -15.70 22.03
N ILE A 242 6.38 -15.05 22.25
CA ILE A 242 5.58 -14.53 21.13
C ILE A 242 6.13 -13.22 20.61
N ASP A 243 6.58 -12.31 21.46
CA ASP A 243 7.19 -11.05 21.01
C ASP A 243 8.50 -11.32 20.25
N SER A 244 9.35 -12.20 20.79
CA SER A 244 10.60 -12.59 20.13
C SER A 244 10.36 -13.42 18.86
N GLY A 245 9.30 -14.24 18.84
CA GLY A 245 8.87 -15.01 17.66
C GLY A 245 8.30 -14.14 16.54
N LEU A 246 7.45 -13.17 16.88
CA LEU A 246 6.91 -12.18 15.93
C LEU A 246 8.03 -11.32 15.37
N GLU A 247 8.87 -10.74 16.23
CA GLU A 247 10.03 -9.97 15.80
C GLU A 247 10.89 -10.79 14.82
N LYS A 248 11.13 -12.07 15.11
CA LYS A 248 11.87 -12.96 14.24
C LYS A 248 11.21 -13.15 12.86
N ILE A 249 9.89 -13.39 12.81
CA ILE A 249 9.17 -13.54 11.53
C ILE A 249 9.33 -12.29 10.66
N TYR A 250 9.09 -11.11 11.23
CA TYR A 250 9.22 -9.85 10.49
C TYR A 250 10.68 -9.53 10.12
N SER A 251 11.63 -9.91 10.98
CA SER A 251 13.07 -9.85 10.68
C SER A 251 13.43 -10.74 9.49
N ASP A 252 12.90 -11.97 9.42
CA ASP A 252 13.15 -12.88 8.31
C ASP A 252 12.57 -12.34 6.98
N HIS A 253 11.38 -11.74 7.00
CA HIS A 253 10.85 -11.04 5.83
C HIS A 253 11.75 -9.88 5.36
N LEU A 254 12.33 -9.14 6.32
CA LEU A 254 13.27 -8.06 6.03
C LEU A 254 14.60 -8.58 5.46
N GLU A 255 15.10 -9.72 5.95
CA GLU A 255 16.29 -10.37 5.40
C GLU A 255 16.07 -10.84 3.96
N VAL A 256 14.90 -11.40 3.64
CA VAL A 256 14.55 -11.72 2.24
C VAL A 256 14.60 -10.47 1.36
N ALA A 257 14.04 -9.34 1.82
CA ALA A 257 14.10 -8.08 1.09
C ALA A 257 15.55 -7.58 0.89
N LYS A 258 16.44 -7.78 1.88
CA LYS A 258 17.87 -7.47 1.75
C LYS A 258 18.57 -8.38 0.75
N SER A 259 18.25 -9.67 0.72
CA SER A 259 18.78 -10.62 -0.27
C SER A 259 18.41 -10.20 -1.69
N MET A 260 17.13 -9.81 -1.91
CA MET A 260 16.68 -9.24 -3.19
C MET A 260 17.52 -8.02 -3.58
N ALA A 261 17.79 -7.11 -2.62
CA ALA A 261 18.62 -5.93 -2.87
C ALA A 261 20.07 -6.27 -3.22
N LYS A 262 20.67 -7.22 -2.48
CA LYS A 262 22.05 -7.70 -2.68
C LYS A 262 22.22 -8.32 -4.06
N ARG A 263 21.26 -9.15 -4.48
CA ARG A 263 21.23 -9.76 -5.82
C ARG A 263 21.18 -8.71 -6.93
N GLU A 264 20.44 -7.64 -6.70
CA GLU A 264 20.36 -6.52 -7.62
C GLU A 264 21.55 -5.54 -7.51
N GLY A 265 22.48 -5.75 -6.57
CA GLY A 265 23.64 -4.88 -6.36
C GLY A 265 23.28 -3.50 -5.77
N VAL A 266 22.16 -3.41 -5.05
CA VAL A 266 21.64 -2.16 -4.49
C VAL A 266 21.82 -2.15 -2.97
N LYS A 267 22.37 -1.05 -2.44
CA LYS A 267 22.44 -0.83 -0.99
C LYS A 267 21.07 -0.39 -0.47
N VAL A 268 20.57 -1.09 0.54
CA VAL A 268 19.30 -0.81 1.22
C VAL A 268 19.55 -0.74 2.71
N ASP A 269 19.16 0.37 3.34
CA ASP A 269 19.12 0.46 4.80
C ASP A 269 17.85 -0.27 5.29
N SER A 270 17.87 -0.80 6.52
CA SER A 270 16.75 -1.58 7.02
C SER A 270 16.48 -1.31 8.50
N GLU A 271 15.22 -1.19 8.90
CA GLU A 271 14.83 -1.00 10.29
C GLU A 271 13.60 -1.85 10.66
N ILE A 272 13.59 -2.36 11.89
CA ILE A 272 12.46 -3.07 12.51
C ILE A 272 11.91 -2.16 13.61
N LEU A 273 10.60 -1.92 13.62
CA LEU A 273 9.91 -1.19 14.68
C LEU A 273 8.94 -2.13 15.41
N SER A 274 8.63 -1.76 16.66
CA SER A 274 7.64 -2.45 17.49
C SER A 274 6.50 -1.50 17.82
N GLY A 275 5.25 -1.95 17.63
CA GLY A 275 4.04 -1.21 17.93
C GLY A 275 3.00 -1.29 16.81
N LYS A 276 2.01 -0.39 16.84
CA LYS A 276 0.94 -0.40 15.84
C LYS A 276 1.49 0.01 14.46
N PRO A 277 1.39 -0.82 13.40
CA PRO A 277 2.17 -0.62 12.17
C PRO A 277 1.98 0.75 11.52
N TYR A 278 0.74 1.16 11.23
CA TYR A 278 0.50 2.46 10.61
C TYR A 278 0.98 3.63 11.49
N ASP A 279 0.85 3.53 12.82
CA ASP A 279 1.20 4.61 13.75
C ASP A 279 2.73 4.76 13.84
N GLU A 280 3.46 3.66 14.01
CA GLU A 280 4.92 3.66 14.05
C GLU A 280 5.54 4.10 12.72
N ILE A 281 4.97 3.68 11.59
CA ILE A 281 5.41 4.15 10.27
C ILE A 281 5.20 5.66 10.15
N LEU A 282 4.06 6.20 10.58
CA LEU A 282 3.80 7.64 10.55
C LEU A 282 4.77 8.43 11.42
N LYS A 283 5.07 7.94 12.63
CA LYS A 283 6.08 8.54 13.52
C LYS A 283 7.45 8.54 12.87
N TRP A 284 7.85 7.41 12.28
CA TRP A 284 9.16 7.24 11.66
C TRP A 284 9.35 8.15 10.44
N ILE A 285 8.37 8.20 9.53
CA ILE A 285 8.45 9.06 8.33
C ILE A 285 8.29 10.54 8.69
N GLY A 286 7.64 10.88 9.81
CA GLY A 286 7.48 12.26 10.27
C GLY A 286 8.78 12.90 10.78
N GLN A 287 9.79 12.11 11.10
CA GLN A 287 11.09 12.57 11.58
C GLN A 287 12.11 12.85 10.45
N LYS A 288 11.78 12.50 9.20
CA LYS A 288 12.70 12.50 8.06
C LYS A 288 12.01 13.09 6.83
N GLU A 289 12.78 13.61 5.88
CA GLU A 289 12.22 14.03 4.59
C GLU A 289 12.08 12.82 3.67
N ILE A 290 10.93 12.15 3.74
CA ILE A 290 10.61 11.00 2.91
C ILE A 290 9.91 11.45 1.63
N SER A 291 10.48 11.15 0.47
CA SER A 291 9.94 11.52 -0.83
C SER A 291 8.78 10.62 -1.25
N LEU A 292 8.86 9.32 -0.92
CA LEU A 292 7.86 8.32 -1.26
C LEU A 292 7.83 7.18 -0.25
N LEU A 293 6.62 6.82 0.20
CA LEU A 293 6.33 5.60 0.94
C LEU A 293 5.69 4.57 0.00
N ILE A 294 6.30 3.40 -0.14
CA ILE A 294 5.81 2.30 -0.97
C ILE A 294 5.32 1.17 -0.06
N LEU A 295 4.13 0.65 -0.34
CA LEU A 295 3.52 -0.42 0.43
C LEU A 295 2.63 -1.29 -0.46
N GLY A 296 2.44 -2.54 -0.05
CA GLY A 296 1.39 -3.38 -0.63
C GLY A 296 0.02 -2.73 -0.43
N LYS A 297 -0.86 -2.85 -1.44
CA LYS A 297 -2.25 -2.40 -1.34
C LYS A 297 -3.02 -3.22 -0.31
N VAL A 298 -2.71 -4.51 -0.21
CA VAL A 298 -3.11 -5.43 0.86
C VAL A 298 -1.87 -6.12 1.43
N GLY A 299 -1.98 -6.64 2.65
CA GLY A 299 -0.88 -7.25 3.38
C GLY A 299 -1.03 -8.76 3.60
N VAL A 300 -0.11 -9.35 4.36
CA VAL A 300 0.02 -10.82 4.53
C VAL A 300 -1.24 -11.49 5.09
N HIS A 301 -2.07 -10.76 5.84
CA HIS A 301 -3.31 -11.27 6.43
C HIS A 301 -4.53 -11.18 5.51
N SER A 302 -4.40 -10.68 4.28
CA SER A 302 -5.52 -10.65 3.35
C SER A 302 -5.73 -12.01 2.70
N ALA A 303 -6.93 -12.56 2.79
CA ALA A 303 -7.36 -13.63 1.89
C ALA A 303 -7.53 -13.06 0.47
N ASP A 304 -7.16 -13.86 -0.53
CA ASP A 304 -7.17 -13.44 -1.93
C ASP A 304 -8.57 -13.02 -2.40
N GLY A 305 -8.69 -11.75 -2.80
CA GLY A 305 -9.92 -11.20 -3.38
C GLY A 305 -10.98 -10.72 -2.38
N GLU A 306 -10.76 -10.87 -1.07
CA GLU A 306 -11.76 -10.46 -0.05
C GLU A 306 -11.69 -8.97 0.30
N LEU A 307 -10.50 -8.37 0.22
CA LEU A 307 -10.26 -6.98 0.59
C LEU A 307 -9.83 -6.15 -0.60
N ASP A 308 -10.41 -4.96 -0.69
CA ASP A 308 -10.06 -4.00 -1.72
C ASP A 308 -8.94 -3.04 -1.29
N ILE A 309 -8.65 -2.89 0.01
CA ILE A 309 -7.46 -2.22 0.54
C ILE A 309 -7.20 -2.71 1.98
N GLY A 310 -5.93 -2.85 2.37
CA GLY A 310 -5.55 -3.17 3.74
C GLY A 310 -5.72 -1.97 4.68
N SER A 311 -6.00 -2.23 5.96
CA SER A 311 -6.21 -1.18 6.97
C SER A 311 -4.98 -0.29 7.18
N ASN A 312 -3.78 -0.88 7.26
CA ASN A 312 -2.53 -0.12 7.32
C ASN A 312 -2.34 0.74 6.06
N SER A 313 -2.63 0.17 4.89
CA SER A 313 -2.48 0.85 3.62
C SER A 313 -3.45 2.03 3.47
N GLU A 314 -4.70 1.88 3.94
CA GLU A 314 -5.68 2.96 3.97
C GLU A 314 -5.28 4.07 4.95
N ASN A 315 -4.88 3.72 6.18
CA ASN A 315 -4.46 4.71 7.18
C ASN A 315 -3.25 5.50 6.69
N LEU A 316 -2.24 4.84 6.11
CA LEU A 316 -1.06 5.49 5.56
C LEU A 316 -1.40 6.32 4.32
N LEU A 317 -2.26 5.82 3.43
CA LEU A 317 -2.75 6.57 2.27
C LEU A 317 -3.43 7.88 2.71
N ARG A 318 -4.14 7.91 3.83
CA ARG A 318 -4.77 9.15 4.34
C ARG A 318 -3.78 10.04 5.07
N ALA A 319 -3.06 9.50 6.05
CA ALA A 319 -2.32 10.30 7.04
C ALA A 319 -0.87 10.64 6.64
N ALA A 320 -0.21 9.84 5.79
CA ALA A 320 1.20 10.04 5.49
C ALA A 320 1.46 11.41 4.86
N GLN A 321 2.48 12.12 5.35
CA GLN A 321 2.89 13.46 4.91
C GLN A 321 3.92 13.44 3.78
N CYS A 322 4.07 12.32 3.09
CA CYS A 322 4.89 12.12 1.89
C CYS A 322 4.03 11.57 0.73
N ASN A 323 4.62 11.41 -0.45
CA ASN A 323 3.91 10.72 -1.54
C ASN A 323 3.77 9.24 -1.21
N VAL A 324 2.75 8.59 -1.78
CA VAL A 324 2.43 7.19 -1.46
C VAL A 324 2.32 6.39 -2.75
N MET A 325 2.93 5.20 -2.80
CA MET A 325 2.73 4.24 -3.88
C MET A 325 2.11 2.96 -3.32
N LEU A 326 0.89 2.65 -3.76
CA LEU A 326 0.23 1.38 -3.48
C LEU A 326 0.55 0.37 -4.57
N VAL A 327 1.10 -0.78 -4.16
CA VAL A 327 1.51 -1.85 -5.08
C VAL A 327 0.45 -2.93 -5.07
N SER A 328 -0.11 -3.21 -6.25
CA SER A 328 -1.18 -4.21 -6.43
C SER A 328 -0.63 -5.51 -7.03
N ARG A 329 0.45 -5.41 -7.83
CA ARG A 329 1.11 -6.58 -8.40
C ARG A 329 1.74 -7.44 -7.30
N ARG A 330 1.92 -8.72 -7.62
CA ARG A 330 2.48 -9.73 -6.71
C ARG A 330 3.83 -10.21 -7.22
N GLU A 331 4.76 -10.38 -6.31
CA GLU A 331 6.09 -10.93 -6.58
C GLU A 331 6.38 -11.98 -5.50
N LYS A 332 6.72 -13.20 -5.95
CA LYS A 332 7.29 -14.21 -5.06
C LYS A 332 8.81 -14.03 -5.06
N PRO A 333 9.47 -13.93 -3.90
CA PRO A 333 10.92 -13.97 -3.83
C PRO A 333 11.48 -15.24 -4.48
N ASP A 334 12.67 -15.15 -5.06
CA ASP A 334 13.35 -16.33 -5.61
C ASP A 334 13.80 -17.24 -4.46
N GLU A 335 13.95 -18.55 -4.71
CA GLU A 335 14.41 -19.50 -3.68
C GLU A 335 15.76 -19.09 -3.06
N LEU A 336 16.60 -18.41 -3.84
CA LEU A 336 17.91 -17.89 -3.44
C LEU A 336 17.83 -16.64 -2.55
N ASP A 337 16.68 -15.97 -2.50
CA ASP A 337 16.50 -14.78 -1.67
C ASP A 337 16.24 -15.17 -0.21
N PHE A 338 15.82 -16.41 0.04
CA PHE A 338 15.75 -16.94 1.40
C PHE A 338 17.17 -17.16 1.91
N PRO A 339 17.50 -16.69 3.13
CA PRO A 339 18.79 -16.99 3.73
C PRO A 339 19.01 -18.51 3.67
N ASP A 340 20.24 -18.95 3.39
CA ASP A 340 20.62 -20.34 3.60
C ASP A 340 20.31 -20.64 5.07
N GLU A 341 19.17 -21.30 5.32
CA GLU A 341 18.96 -21.90 6.60
C GLU A 341 20.02 -22.97 6.68
N GLU A 342 21.05 -22.77 7.52
CA GLU A 342 21.71 -23.92 8.13
C GLU A 342 20.56 -24.75 8.69
N LYS A 343 20.22 -25.81 7.96
CA LYS A 343 19.12 -26.70 8.33
C LYS A 343 19.56 -27.31 9.63
N ILE A 344 18.96 -26.83 10.70
CA ILE A 344 19.13 -27.45 11.99
C ILE A 344 18.33 -28.75 11.92
N GLU A 345 19.04 -29.87 11.93
CA GLU A 345 18.40 -31.17 11.91
C GLU A 345 17.69 -31.40 13.25
N TRP A 346 16.47 -31.95 13.22
CA TRP A 346 15.76 -32.34 14.43
C TRP A 346 15.81 -33.85 14.58
N ASP A 347 16.13 -34.31 15.78
CA ASP A 347 15.96 -35.71 16.14
C ASP A 347 14.48 -36.10 16.05
N ASP A 348 14.20 -37.34 15.61
CA ASP A 348 12.83 -37.87 15.56
C ASP A 348 12.13 -37.72 16.92
N ASP A 349 12.84 -37.98 18.01
CA ASP A 349 12.35 -37.83 19.38
C ASP A 349 12.04 -36.37 19.75
N ALA A 350 12.83 -35.41 19.23
CA ALA A 350 12.59 -33.97 19.42
C ALA A 350 11.36 -33.51 18.63
N VAL A 351 11.19 -34.02 17.40
CA VAL A 351 9.99 -33.79 16.58
C VAL A 351 8.75 -34.37 17.27
N GLU A 352 8.86 -35.53 17.90
CA GLU A 352 7.76 -36.17 18.61
C GLU A 352 7.38 -35.40 19.89
N LEU A 353 8.36 -34.81 20.59
CA LEU A 353 8.09 -33.87 21.67
C LEU A 353 7.39 -32.59 21.18
N LEU A 354 7.83 -32.04 20.04
CA LEU A 354 7.20 -30.86 19.44
C LEU A 354 5.73 -31.13 19.07
N LYS A 355 5.42 -32.30 18.51
CA LYS A 355 4.04 -32.71 18.15
C LYS A 355 3.08 -32.78 19.32
N ARG A 356 3.59 -32.88 20.57
CA ARG A 356 2.76 -32.86 21.78
C ARG A 356 2.28 -31.46 22.14
N ALA A 357 2.91 -30.41 21.62
CA ALA A 357 2.43 -29.04 21.77
C ALA A 357 1.23 -28.77 20.86
N PRO A 358 0.31 -27.86 21.24
CA PRO A 358 -0.81 -27.46 20.37
C PRO A 358 -0.34 -26.96 19.01
N GLY A 359 -1.03 -27.34 17.92
CA GLY A 359 -0.60 -27.06 16.56
C GLY A 359 -0.30 -25.58 16.24
N PHE A 360 -1.04 -24.65 16.87
CA PHE A 360 -0.86 -23.21 16.66
C PHE A 360 0.46 -22.64 17.23
N VAL A 361 1.13 -23.34 18.16
CA VAL A 361 2.44 -22.91 18.72
C VAL A 361 3.63 -23.73 18.20
N GLN A 362 3.41 -24.83 17.47
CA GLN A 362 4.50 -25.72 17.04
C GLN A 362 5.55 -25.02 16.16
N ASN A 363 5.12 -24.21 15.20
CA ASN A 363 6.03 -23.45 14.34
C ASN A 363 6.85 -22.42 15.14
N MET A 364 6.23 -21.83 16.16
CA MET A 364 6.89 -20.88 17.05
C MET A 364 7.95 -21.56 17.93
N ILE A 365 7.62 -22.69 18.56
CA ILE A 365 8.57 -23.48 19.37
C ILE A 365 9.74 -23.94 18.49
N ARG A 366 9.46 -24.42 17.28
CA ARG A 366 10.50 -24.81 16.32
C ARG A 366 11.44 -23.65 16.00
N GLY A 367 10.88 -22.49 15.65
CA GLY A 367 11.65 -21.28 15.38
C GLY A 367 12.51 -20.83 16.55
N HIS A 368 12.00 -20.91 17.78
CA HIS A 368 12.77 -20.56 18.99
C HIS A 368 13.95 -21.51 19.22
N MET A 369 13.72 -22.82 19.10
CA MET A 369 14.75 -23.84 19.26
C MET A 369 15.84 -23.70 18.19
N ASP A 370 15.44 -23.50 16.93
CA ASP A 370 16.36 -23.26 15.83
C ASP A 370 17.17 -21.97 16.06
N ALA A 371 16.53 -20.88 16.49
CA ALA A 371 17.22 -19.63 16.81
C ALA A 371 18.24 -19.80 17.96
N ASN A 372 17.90 -20.56 19.00
CA ASN A 372 18.79 -20.79 20.14
C ASN A 372 19.96 -21.70 19.75
N ALA A 373 19.72 -22.74 18.96
CA ALA A 373 20.77 -23.59 18.42
C ALA A 373 21.71 -22.80 17.50
N ARG A 374 21.20 -21.92 16.62
CA ARG A 374 22.03 -21.00 15.81
C ARG A 374 22.90 -20.11 16.69
N LYS A 375 22.35 -19.51 17.76
CA LYS A 375 23.11 -18.69 18.73
C LYS A 375 24.24 -19.47 19.41
N GLN A 376 24.06 -20.77 19.60
CA GLN A 376 25.03 -21.67 20.22
C GLN A 376 25.95 -22.37 19.21
N GLY A 377 25.80 -22.11 17.90
CA GLY A 377 26.56 -22.78 16.84
C GLY A 377 26.22 -24.28 16.69
N LEU A 378 25.02 -24.68 17.08
CA LEU A 378 24.53 -26.06 17.01
C LEU A 378 23.78 -26.28 15.70
N SER A 379 24.12 -27.35 14.99
CA SER A 379 23.47 -27.75 13.73
C SER A 379 22.34 -28.77 13.93
N ARG A 380 21.98 -29.10 15.18
CA ARG A 380 21.00 -30.16 15.51
C ARG A 380 20.24 -29.88 16.80
N ILE A 381 18.93 -30.12 16.82
CA ILE A 381 18.07 -30.11 18.02
C ILE A 381 17.86 -31.55 18.50
N THR A 382 18.21 -31.79 19.77
CA THR A 382 17.98 -33.08 20.43
C THR A 382 16.76 -33.02 21.36
N ALA A 383 16.22 -34.19 21.73
CA ALA A 383 15.13 -34.29 22.69
C ALA A 383 15.51 -33.68 24.06
N GLN A 384 16.77 -33.81 24.47
CA GLN A 384 17.26 -33.22 25.72
C GLN A 384 17.19 -31.69 25.69
N MET A 385 17.54 -31.06 24.56
CA MET A 385 17.44 -29.61 24.42
C MET A 385 16.00 -29.11 24.54
N MET A 386 15.03 -29.87 24.01
CA MET A 386 13.60 -29.58 24.19
C MET A 386 13.17 -29.66 25.66
N ILE A 387 13.64 -30.67 26.39
CA ILE A 387 13.35 -30.87 27.81
C ILE A 387 14.01 -29.77 28.67
N ASP A 388 15.24 -29.39 28.35
CA ASP A 388 15.99 -28.34 29.04
C ASP A 388 15.37 -26.95 28.82
N ALA A 389 14.88 -26.69 27.60
CA ALA A 389 14.16 -25.47 27.29
C ALA A 389 12.83 -25.39 28.07
N ARG A 390 12.09 -26.50 28.09
CA ARG A 390 10.82 -26.61 28.82
C ARG A 390 11.00 -26.43 30.34
N SER A 391 12.05 -27.02 30.92
CA SER A 391 12.34 -26.90 32.36
C SER A 391 12.82 -25.50 32.77
N LYS A 392 13.52 -24.78 31.89
CA LYS A 392 13.82 -23.34 32.09
C LYS A 392 12.59 -22.44 32.03
N MET A 393 11.55 -22.84 31.28
CA MET A 393 10.29 -22.11 31.14
C MET A 393 9.25 -22.46 32.21
N GLY A 394 9.56 -23.34 33.16
CA GLY A 394 8.66 -23.69 34.26
C GLY A 394 7.44 -24.52 33.87
N MET A 395 7.49 -25.28 32.76
CA MET A 395 6.42 -26.15 32.23
C MET A 395 6.65 -27.65 32.43
#